data_AF-A0A2E9V998-F1
#
_entry.id   AF-A0A2E9V998-F1
#
_cell.length_a   1.000
_cell.length_b   1.000
_cell.length_c   1.000
_cell.angle_alpha   90.00
_cell.angle_beta   90.00
_cell.angle_gamma   90.00
#
_symmetry.space_group_name_H-M   'P 1'
#
loop_
_entity.id
_entity.type
_entity.pdbx_description
1 polymer ?
#
loop_
_entity_poly.entity_id
_entity_poly.type
_entity_poly.pdbx_seq_one_letter_code
_entity_poly.pdbx_strand_id
1 'polypeptide(L)'
;MSEDFKYNSPPKNSDKLPRFDPLPTGVEGVLELNPDGFTLAGTNNTKLLEKVPKFNRAECELVFKNHNNAWIVLGRDRPDALDSGKGGAGETKAGAIDICVGRMGFDPDDNATVDNNFKGDAARIYISQRTDVDRNFAMPAGSRGMAEEKSAIAMRADEIRINARNGIKLVTGVYGKLNSSGQREDFTYGIDLIAGGQDNEIFAPFIDPLNPTIDRLQPLVKGTNMVNCVKDLISIVEELHFTVQHWMSFQVKFNTKLMYHNHAGTAGPIPVVTAPDPILAAAALEASLKTIQDGIVQVNSNLSNMIKRVENKYLAPGASGHYICSDHNNTN
;
A
#
# COMPACT_ATOMS: atom_id res chain seq x y z
N MET A 1 1.94 -0.55 51.98
CA MET A 1 3.29 -1.16 52.05
C MET A 1 4.08 -0.60 50.89
N SER A 2 4.87 0.43 51.17
CA SER A 2 5.76 1.12 50.23
C SER A 2 7.17 0.58 50.45
N GLU A 3 7.74 -0.09 49.47
CA GLU A 3 9.13 -0.54 49.53
C GLU A 3 10.07 0.53 48.99
N ASP A 4 10.91 1.04 49.88
CA ASP A 4 11.98 2.00 49.61
C ASP A 4 13.12 1.31 48.85
N PHE A 5 13.40 1.80 47.64
CA PHE A 5 14.56 1.43 46.85
C PHE A 5 15.83 2.08 47.43
N LYS A 6 16.70 1.28 48.07
CA LYS A 6 18.03 1.74 48.53
C LYS A 6 19.02 1.77 47.36
N TYR A 7 19.61 2.93 47.12
CA TYR A 7 20.74 3.12 46.20
C TYR A 7 22.02 2.52 46.82
N ASN A 8 22.59 1.49 46.18
CA ASN A 8 23.94 1.02 46.48
C ASN A 8 24.97 1.90 45.77
N SER A 9 25.97 2.40 46.50
CA SER A 9 27.10 3.14 45.95
C SER A 9 28.02 2.22 45.13
N PRO A 10 28.61 2.68 44.01
CA PRO A 10 29.52 1.86 43.21
C PRO A 10 30.88 1.65 43.91
N PRO A 11 31.57 0.52 43.66
CA PRO A 11 32.84 0.21 44.29
C PRO A 11 33.97 1.09 43.75
N LYS A 12 34.83 1.58 44.65
CA LYS A 12 36.09 2.25 44.32
C LYS A 12 37.09 1.20 43.84
N ASN A 13 37.39 1.20 42.54
CA ASN A 13 38.56 0.52 42.02
C ASN A 13 39.43 1.54 41.27
N SER A 14 40.30 2.21 42.02
CA SER A 14 41.44 2.96 41.50
C SER A 14 42.52 1.95 41.13
N ASP A 15 42.66 1.64 39.84
CA ASP A 15 43.96 1.49 39.16
C ASP A 15 43.77 0.84 37.79
N LYS A 16 44.49 1.40 36.80
CA LYS A 16 44.59 1.03 35.37
C LYS A 16 43.61 1.75 34.43
N LEU A 17 43.89 3.03 34.19
CA LEU A 17 43.50 3.69 32.94
C LEU A 17 44.24 3.00 31.76
N PRO A 18 43.58 2.76 30.61
CA PRO A 18 44.25 2.25 29.43
C PRO A 18 45.29 3.26 28.92
N ARG A 19 46.51 2.79 28.61
CA ARG A 19 47.52 3.61 27.93
C ARG A 19 47.03 3.85 26.50
N PHE A 20 46.83 5.11 26.14
CA PHE A 20 46.59 5.50 24.76
C PHE A 20 47.91 5.38 23.98
N ASP A 21 47.86 4.71 22.82
CA ASP A 21 48.95 4.72 21.87
C ASP A 21 49.19 6.15 21.36
N PRO A 22 50.45 6.59 21.19
CA PRO A 22 50.73 7.90 20.62
C PRO A 22 50.23 7.96 19.17
N LEU A 23 49.48 9.01 18.86
CA LEU A 23 48.97 9.32 17.52
C LEU A 23 50.11 9.35 16.50
N PRO A 24 49.88 8.89 15.25
CA PRO A 24 50.89 8.91 14.20
C PRO A 24 51.32 10.36 13.91
N THR A 25 52.64 10.58 13.94
CA THR A 25 53.31 11.84 13.58
C THR A 25 52.97 12.24 12.14
N GLY A 26 52.15 13.28 12.00
CA GLY A 26 51.77 13.82 10.68
C GLY A 26 50.65 14.87 10.68
N VAL A 27 50.15 15.32 11.84
CA VAL A 27 49.13 16.38 11.93
C VAL A 27 49.76 17.68 12.43
N GLU A 28 50.77 18.18 11.73
CA GLU A 28 51.26 19.55 11.93
C GLU A 28 50.44 20.48 11.04
N GLY A 29 49.24 20.83 11.51
CA GLY A 29 48.39 21.79 10.84
C GLY A 29 47.02 21.88 11.47
N VAL A 30 46.76 23.03 12.09
CA VAL A 30 45.45 23.51 12.60
C VAL A 30 45.08 23.04 14.01
N LEU A 31 45.97 23.29 14.98
CA LEU A 31 45.56 23.69 16.32
C LEU A 31 45.72 25.21 16.42
N GLU A 32 44.74 25.98 15.93
CA GLU A 32 44.64 27.36 16.36
C GLU A 32 44.19 27.36 17.83
N LEU A 33 45.16 27.57 18.70
CA LEU A 33 45.02 27.63 20.14
C LEU A 33 44.19 28.86 20.52
N ASN A 34 42.92 28.62 20.85
CA ASN A 34 42.13 29.56 21.64
C ASN A 34 42.66 29.50 23.10
N PRO A 35 42.90 30.64 23.80
CA PRO A 35 43.56 30.63 25.10
C PRO A 35 42.76 29.95 26.23
N ASP A 36 41.48 29.68 26.02
CA ASP A 36 40.55 29.19 27.04
C ASP A 36 40.04 27.78 26.72
N GLY A 37 40.91 26.78 26.88
CA GLY A 37 40.53 25.36 26.89
C GLY A 37 40.21 24.75 25.51
N PHE A 38 40.48 23.45 25.37
CA PHE A 38 40.14 22.65 24.19
C PHE A 38 38.62 22.60 23.98
N THR A 39 38.04 23.62 23.33
CA THR A 39 36.72 23.47 22.73
C THR A 39 36.86 22.56 21.52
N LEU A 40 36.50 21.28 21.66
CA LEU A 40 36.32 20.40 20.50
C LEU A 40 35.37 21.10 19.52
N ALA A 41 35.89 21.48 18.34
CA ALA A 41 35.08 22.07 17.28
C ALA A 41 33.83 21.19 17.03
N GLY A 42 32.67 21.81 16.84
CA GLY A 42 31.39 21.11 16.71
C GLY A 42 30.65 20.85 18.02
N THR A 43 31.32 20.82 19.18
CA THR A 43 30.65 20.64 20.48
C THR A 43 29.72 21.82 20.77
N ASN A 44 28.53 21.56 21.31
CA ASN A 44 27.49 22.57 21.54
C ASN A 44 27.08 23.36 20.29
N ASN A 45 27.09 22.73 19.10
CA ASN A 45 26.80 23.37 17.81
C ASN A 45 27.75 24.54 17.46
N THR A 46 28.97 24.52 17.99
CA THR A 46 30.03 25.44 17.53
C THR A 46 30.44 25.12 16.10
N LYS A 47 31.04 26.08 15.39
CA LYS A 47 31.45 25.90 14.00
C LYS A 47 32.46 24.76 13.89
N LEU A 48 32.19 23.83 12.98
CA LEU A 48 33.11 22.76 12.59
C LEU A 48 33.64 23.06 11.18
N LEU A 49 34.91 22.72 10.93
CA LEU A 49 35.46 22.77 9.59
C LEU A 49 35.03 21.50 8.84
N GLU A 50 34.08 21.65 7.93
CA GLU A 50 33.56 20.56 7.10
C GLU A 50 33.88 20.80 5.63
N LYS A 51 34.01 19.71 4.86
CA LYS A 51 34.10 19.80 3.40
C LYS A 51 32.73 20.18 2.85
N VAL A 52 32.66 21.31 2.16
CA VAL A 52 31.42 21.81 1.55
C VAL A 52 31.69 22.12 0.09
N PRO A 53 31.03 21.44 -0.86
CA PRO A 53 31.23 21.68 -2.28
C PRO A 53 30.77 23.07 -2.70
N LYS A 54 31.26 23.53 -3.85
CA LYS A 54 30.87 24.82 -4.44
C LYS A 54 29.64 24.62 -5.32
N PHE A 55 28.54 25.32 -5.05
CA PHE A 55 27.36 25.24 -5.91
C PHE A 55 27.58 25.91 -7.26
N ASN A 56 27.24 25.24 -8.35
CA ASN A 56 27.10 25.86 -9.66
C ASN A 56 25.79 26.67 -9.75
N ARG A 57 25.81 27.88 -9.20
CA ARG A 57 24.64 28.77 -9.15
C ARG A 57 24.29 29.34 -10.53
N ALA A 58 23.02 29.24 -10.92
CA ALA A 58 22.49 29.96 -12.08
C ALA A 58 22.28 31.45 -11.75
N GLU A 59 22.35 32.33 -12.75
CA GLU A 59 22.21 33.79 -12.55
C GLU A 59 20.88 34.18 -11.89
N CYS A 60 19.81 33.45 -12.19
CA CYS A 60 18.46 33.70 -11.66
C CYS A 60 18.21 33.10 -10.27
N GLU A 61 19.13 32.31 -9.72
CA GLU A 61 18.95 31.64 -8.43
C GLU A 61 19.35 32.55 -7.27
N LEU A 62 18.60 32.50 -6.17
CA LEU A 62 18.97 33.06 -4.87
C LEU A 62 19.29 31.91 -3.91
N VAL A 63 20.54 31.86 -3.44
CA VAL A 63 21.09 30.74 -2.66
C VAL A 63 21.37 31.18 -1.23
N PHE A 64 20.68 30.58 -0.28
CA PHE A 64 20.99 30.68 1.14
C PHE A 64 21.74 29.42 1.56
N LYS A 65 22.92 29.58 2.17
CA LYS A 65 23.76 28.45 2.61
C LYS A 65 24.42 28.70 3.96
N ASN A 66 24.65 27.64 4.72
CA ASN A 66 25.48 27.66 5.92
C ASN A 66 26.88 27.05 5.64
N HIS A 67 27.68 26.88 6.70
CA HIS A 67 28.99 26.23 6.65
C HIS A 67 28.94 24.70 6.77
N ASN A 68 27.75 24.10 6.87
CA ASN A 68 27.56 22.67 7.17
C ASN A 68 26.74 21.98 6.06
N ASN A 69 27.04 22.28 4.80
CA ASN A 69 26.43 21.68 3.61
C ASN A 69 24.88 21.66 3.60
N ALA A 70 24.22 22.73 4.08
CA ALA A 70 22.75 22.85 4.11
C ALA A 70 22.26 24.12 3.42
N TRP A 71 21.52 23.98 2.32
CA TRP A 71 21.18 25.07 1.40
C TRP A 71 19.67 25.17 1.11
N ILE A 72 19.23 26.40 0.84
CA ILE A 72 17.92 26.72 0.28
C ILE A 72 18.15 27.52 -1.00
N VAL A 73 17.68 27.00 -2.13
CA VAL A 73 17.83 27.62 -3.45
C VAL A 73 16.44 28.02 -3.95
N LEU A 74 16.23 29.32 -4.16
CA LEU A 74 15.05 29.86 -4.81
C LEU A 74 15.41 30.17 -6.27
N GLY A 75 14.71 29.61 -7.23
CA GLY A 75 15.07 29.78 -8.62
C GLY A 75 14.05 29.20 -9.58
N ARG A 76 14.55 28.62 -10.66
CA ARG A 76 13.73 27.93 -11.66
C ARG A 76 13.93 26.42 -11.58
N ASP A 77 12.99 25.67 -12.16
CA ASP A 77 13.02 24.21 -12.21
C ASP A 77 14.30 23.71 -12.86
N ARG A 78 15.17 23.09 -12.06
CA ARG A 78 16.51 22.65 -12.46
C ARG A 78 16.91 21.40 -11.67
N PRO A 79 16.59 20.19 -12.17
CA PRO A 79 16.90 18.95 -11.49
C PRO A 79 18.38 18.56 -11.49
N ASP A 80 19.15 19.07 -12.45
CA ASP A 80 20.56 18.71 -12.66
C ASP A 80 21.40 19.95 -13.09
N ALA A 81 22.03 19.90 -14.26
CA ALA A 81 22.83 20.98 -14.85
C ALA A 81 22.02 22.24 -15.18
N LEU A 82 22.70 23.34 -15.55
CA LEU A 82 22.08 24.65 -15.82
C LEU A 82 21.01 24.64 -16.93
N ASP A 83 21.13 23.72 -17.89
CA ASP A 83 20.21 23.52 -19.01
C ASP A 83 19.12 22.48 -18.74
N SER A 84 19.09 21.90 -17.54
CA SER A 84 18.12 20.87 -17.15
C SER A 84 16.77 21.44 -16.70
N GLY A 85 15.74 20.59 -16.76
CA GLY A 85 14.40 20.90 -16.28
C GLY A 85 13.67 21.95 -17.12
N LYS A 86 12.48 22.32 -16.66
CA LYS A 86 11.63 23.32 -17.33
C LYS A 86 12.23 24.73 -17.23
N GLY A 87 13.05 24.99 -16.21
CA GLY A 87 13.80 26.23 -16.05
C GLY A 87 14.93 26.37 -17.08
N GLY A 88 15.72 25.31 -17.27
CA GLY A 88 16.80 25.27 -18.26
C GLY A 88 16.30 25.31 -19.70
N ALA A 89 15.14 24.69 -19.98
CA ALA A 89 14.44 24.80 -21.27
C ALA A 89 13.85 26.20 -21.55
N GLY A 90 13.92 27.14 -20.60
CA GLY A 90 13.41 28.50 -20.74
C GLY A 90 11.89 28.64 -20.59
N GLU A 91 11.19 27.60 -20.14
CA GLU A 91 9.73 27.60 -20.06
C GLU A 91 9.18 28.51 -18.97
N THR A 92 8.08 29.21 -19.26
CA THR A 92 7.41 30.04 -18.25
C THR A 92 6.77 29.19 -17.14
N LYS A 93 6.51 29.82 -15.98
CA LYS A 93 5.89 29.18 -14.80
C LYS A 93 6.70 28.01 -14.23
N ALA A 94 8.02 28.06 -14.37
CA ALA A 94 8.94 27.07 -13.86
C ALA A 94 9.59 27.52 -12.54
N GLY A 95 8.87 28.24 -11.66
CA GLY A 95 9.42 28.65 -10.36
C GLY A 95 9.63 27.44 -9.45
N ALA A 96 10.78 27.37 -8.77
CA ALA A 96 11.13 26.26 -7.90
C ALA A 96 11.82 26.69 -6.60
N ILE A 97 11.63 25.88 -5.56
CA ILE A 97 12.30 25.94 -4.26
C ILE A 97 12.96 24.58 -4.04
N ASP A 98 14.27 24.60 -3.84
CA ASP A 98 15.05 23.41 -3.53
C ASP A 98 15.69 23.56 -2.16
N ILE A 99 15.27 22.71 -1.21
CA ILE A 99 15.86 22.60 0.11
C ILE A 99 16.69 21.31 0.12
N CYS A 100 18.01 21.48 0.11
CA CYS A 100 18.95 20.36 -0.03
C CYS A 100 20.00 20.39 1.08
N VAL A 101 20.23 19.24 1.71
CA VAL A 101 21.24 19.04 2.74
C VAL A 101 22.11 17.85 2.36
N GLY A 102 23.41 17.97 2.56
CA GLY A 102 24.37 16.90 2.27
C GLY A 102 24.57 16.70 0.77
N ARG A 103 24.97 17.76 0.05
CA ARG A 103 25.32 17.64 -1.37
C ARG A 103 26.53 16.74 -1.56
N MET A 104 26.46 15.89 -2.58
CA MET A 104 27.35 14.75 -2.82
C MET A 104 27.29 13.62 -1.78
N GLY A 105 26.29 13.62 -0.89
CA GLY A 105 26.03 12.50 0.00
C GLY A 105 27.14 12.31 1.05
N PHE A 106 27.72 11.11 1.08
CA PHE A 106 28.61 10.66 2.16
C PHE A 106 30.05 11.20 2.08
N ASP A 107 30.52 11.60 0.90
CA ASP A 107 31.91 12.05 0.69
C ASP A 107 31.94 13.39 -0.06
N PRO A 108 31.63 14.51 0.62
CA PRO A 108 31.73 15.83 0.02
C PRO A 108 33.20 16.24 -0.23
N ASP A 109 33.44 16.93 -1.34
CA ASP A 109 34.70 17.52 -1.78
C ASP A 109 34.51 19.04 -1.86
N ASP A 110 35.35 19.79 -1.15
CA ASP A 110 35.31 21.25 -1.09
C ASP A 110 35.87 21.93 -2.34
N ASN A 111 36.62 21.19 -3.17
CA ASN A 111 37.18 21.67 -4.42
C ASN A 111 36.23 21.46 -5.60
N ALA A 112 35.27 20.54 -5.47
CA ALA A 112 34.31 20.24 -6.51
C ALA A 112 33.27 21.37 -6.67
N THR A 113 33.02 21.74 -7.92
CA THR A 113 31.84 22.52 -8.30
C THR A 113 30.74 21.55 -8.69
N VAL A 114 29.57 21.66 -8.04
CA VAL A 114 28.49 20.68 -8.16
C VAL A 114 27.20 21.34 -8.63
N ASP A 115 26.50 20.64 -9.52
CA ASP A 115 25.12 20.91 -9.90
C ASP A 115 24.15 20.27 -8.90
N ASN A 116 22.86 20.28 -9.21
CA ASN A 116 21.88 19.51 -8.44
C ASN A 116 22.03 18.02 -8.76
N ASN A 117 21.93 17.15 -7.75
CA ASN A 117 21.93 15.71 -8.00
C ASN A 117 20.84 15.04 -7.16
N PHE A 118 19.67 14.86 -7.74
CA PHE A 118 18.51 14.31 -7.05
C PHE A 118 18.71 12.85 -6.62
N LYS A 119 19.68 12.15 -7.21
CA LYS A 119 20.01 10.76 -6.89
C LYS A 119 21.06 10.64 -5.78
N GLY A 120 22.08 11.49 -5.83
CA GLY A 120 23.29 11.40 -4.99
C GLY A 120 23.30 12.28 -3.74
N ASP A 121 22.45 13.31 -3.67
CA ASP A 121 22.34 14.15 -2.48
C ASP A 121 21.64 13.41 -1.33
N ALA A 122 22.06 13.70 -0.09
CA ALA A 122 21.63 12.94 1.09
C ALA A 122 20.13 13.14 1.42
N ALA A 123 19.67 14.39 1.49
CA ALA A 123 18.27 14.71 1.79
C ALA A 123 17.78 15.95 1.07
N ARG A 124 16.57 15.88 0.52
CA ARG A 124 16.00 16.92 -0.33
C ARG A 124 14.48 17.03 -0.20
N ILE A 125 14.00 18.27 -0.14
CA ILE A 125 12.60 18.63 -0.41
C ILE A 125 12.62 19.56 -1.63
N TYR A 126 12.02 19.08 -2.72
CA TYR A 126 11.96 19.81 -3.98
C TYR A 126 10.52 20.23 -4.26
N ILE A 127 10.30 21.52 -4.49
CA ILE A 127 8.99 22.10 -4.78
C ILE A 127 9.11 22.84 -6.11
N SER A 128 8.28 22.49 -7.09
CA SER A 128 8.29 23.15 -8.40
C SER A 128 6.87 23.41 -8.90
N GLN A 129 6.67 24.57 -9.52
CA GLN A 129 5.41 24.94 -10.16
C GLN A 129 5.15 24.13 -11.44
N ARG A 130 6.23 23.71 -12.12
CA ARG A 130 6.16 22.90 -13.35
C ARG A 130 7.44 22.10 -13.49
N THR A 131 7.31 20.78 -13.43
CA THR A 131 8.44 19.85 -13.48
C THR A 131 7.99 18.48 -13.97
N ASP A 132 8.96 17.64 -14.34
CA ASP A 132 8.76 16.22 -14.65
C ASP A 132 9.26 15.40 -13.45
N VAL A 133 8.51 15.44 -12.34
CA VAL A 133 9.00 15.03 -11.01
C VAL A 133 9.39 13.55 -10.95
N ASP A 134 8.60 12.67 -11.56
CA ASP A 134 8.85 11.22 -11.50
C ASP A 134 10.12 10.85 -12.25
N ARG A 135 10.36 11.47 -13.40
CA ARG A 135 11.61 11.28 -14.16
C ARG A 135 12.81 11.80 -13.40
N ASN A 136 12.68 12.98 -12.79
CA ASN A 136 13.78 13.62 -12.04
C ASN A 136 14.20 12.79 -10.81
N PHE A 137 13.26 12.12 -10.15
CA PHE A 137 13.52 11.27 -8.98
C PHE A 137 13.65 9.77 -9.31
N ALA A 138 13.53 9.38 -10.59
CA ALA A 138 13.47 8.01 -11.06
C ALA A 138 12.38 7.17 -10.36
N MET A 139 11.19 7.75 -10.21
CA MET A 139 10.02 7.08 -9.63
C MET A 139 9.29 6.22 -10.68
N PRO A 140 8.71 5.08 -10.27
CA PRO A 140 7.85 4.28 -11.12
C PRO A 140 6.58 5.05 -11.54
N ALA A 141 5.99 4.69 -12.67
CA ALA A 141 4.76 5.30 -13.18
C ALA A 141 3.52 4.92 -12.34
N GLY A 142 3.51 3.71 -11.75
CA GLY A 142 2.36 3.18 -11.03
C GLY A 142 1.11 3.09 -11.91
N SER A 143 -0.07 3.15 -11.28
CA SER A 143 -1.37 3.10 -11.99
C SER A 143 -1.74 4.45 -12.63
N ARG A 144 -1.00 5.52 -12.30
CA ARG A 144 -1.31 6.90 -12.64
C ARG A 144 -0.48 7.45 -13.80
N GLY A 145 0.58 6.75 -14.19
CA GLY A 145 1.53 7.25 -15.18
C GLY A 145 2.46 8.31 -14.61
N MET A 146 3.34 8.84 -15.46
CA MET A 146 4.32 9.84 -15.07
C MET A 146 3.69 11.23 -14.93
N ALA A 147 4.05 11.95 -13.87
CA ALA A 147 3.71 13.35 -13.65
C ALA A 147 4.64 14.27 -14.45
N GLU A 148 4.20 14.61 -15.67
CA GLU A 148 4.90 15.49 -16.60
C GLU A 148 4.24 16.87 -16.66
N GLU A 149 5.06 17.92 -16.62
CA GLU A 149 4.65 19.32 -16.72
C GLU A 149 3.63 19.79 -15.67
N LYS A 150 3.69 19.19 -14.48
CA LYS A 150 2.78 19.49 -13.36
C LYS A 150 3.53 20.17 -12.22
N SER A 151 2.77 20.86 -11.37
CA SER A 151 3.31 21.27 -10.06
C SER A 151 3.48 20.03 -9.20
N ALA A 152 4.60 19.95 -8.50
CA ALA A 152 4.93 18.80 -7.69
C ALA A 152 5.78 19.18 -6.49
N ILE A 153 5.62 18.37 -5.44
CA ILE A 153 6.50 18.35 -4.28
C ILE A 153 7.05 16.93 -4.16
N ALA A 154 8.38 16.80 -4.17
CA ALA A 154 9.06 15.54 -3.95
C ALA A 154 9.93 15.63 -2.70
N MET A 155 9.94 14.54 -1.93
CA MET A 155 10.76 14.38 -0.73
C MET A 155 11.60 13.11 -0.87
N ARG A 156 12.92 13.22 -0.67
CA ARG A 156 13.85 12.10 -0.72
C ARG A 156 14.85 12.20 0.44
N ALA A 157 15.05 11.10 1.12
CA ALA A 157 16.07 10.87 2.14
C ALA A 157 16.19 9.35 2.36
N ASP A 158 17.17 8.90 3.15
CA ASP A 158 17.26 7.50 3.56
C ASP A 158 16.03 7.06 4.37
N GLU A 159 15.50 7.95 5.21
CA GLU A 159 14.27 7.72 5.96
C GLU A 159 13.37 8.95 5.93
N ILE A 160 12.08 8.74 5.65
CA ILE A 160 11.03 9.77 5.76
C ILE A 160 10.01 9.30 6.78
N ARG A 161 9.92 9.99 7.91
CA ARG A 161 8.97 9.69 8.99
C ARG A 161 7.97 10.83 9.11
N ILE A 162 6.68 10.55 8.86
CA ILE A 162 5.60 11.52 9.03
C ILE A 162 4.88 11.19 10.34
N ASN A 163 4.99 12.07 11.34
CA ASN A 163 4.40 11.88 12.67
C ASN A 163 3.43 13.04 12.99
N ALA A 164 2.22 12.69 13.43
CA ALA A 164 1.24 13.64 13.93
C ALA A 164 0.65 13.15 15.27
N ARG A 165 0.48 14.07 16.23
CA ARG A 165 -0.13 13.74 17.54
C ARG A 165 -1.60 13.36 17.47
N ASN A 166 -2.35 13.90 16.49
CA ASN A 166 -3.80 13.69 16.40
C ASN A 166 -4.18 12.77 15.24
N GLY A 167 -3.65 13.01 14.03
CA GLY A 167 -3.94 12.17 12.87
C GLY A 167 -3.32 12.70 11.58
N ILE A 168 -3.27 11.84 10.57
CA ILE A 168 -2.80 12.13 9.21
C ILE A 168 -3.95 11.82 8.25
N LYS A 169 -4.23 12.73 7.31
CA LYS A 169 -5.22 12.53 6.26
C LYS A 169 -4.60 12.85 4.90
N LEU A 170 -4.64 11.89 3.98
CA LEU A 170 -4.26 12.06 2.58
C LEU A 170 -5.53 12.16 1.75
N VAL A 171 -5.69 13.25 0.99
CA VAL A 171 -6.90 13.51 0.19
C VAL A 171 -6.49 13.97 -1.19
N THR A 172 -7.14 13.41 -2.21
CA THR A 172 -6.94 13.79 -3.62
C THR A 172 -8.27 14.30 -4.22
N GLY A 173 -8.18 15.14 -5.26
CA GLY A 173 -9.34 15.49 -6.11
C GLY A 173 -10.46 16.35 -5.50
N VAL A 174 -10.17 17.16 -4.48
CA VAL A 174 -11.22 17.95 -3.79
C VAL A 174 -11.68 19.17 -4.61
N TYR A 175 -10.79 19.80 -5.38
CA TYR A 175 -11.03 21.11 -5.98
C TYR A 175 -10.78 21.13 -7.48
N GLY A 176 -11.80 21.59 -8.22
CA GLY A 176 -11.70 21.89 -9.64
C GLY A 176 -11.29 20.70 -10.50
N LYS A 177 -11.28 20.92 -11.82
CA LYS A 177 -10.68 19.98 -12.77
C LYS A 177 -9.43 20.57 -13.40
N LEU A 178 -8.94 21.73 -12.95
CA LEU A 178 -7.80 22.40 -13.57
C LEU A 178 -6.54 22.15 -12.74
N ASN A 179 -5.46 21.75 -13.40
CA ASN A 179 -4.14 21.65 -12.79
C ASN A 179 -3.45 23.04 -12.72
N SER A 180 -2.25 23.09 -12.13
CA SER A 180 -1.46 24.34 -11.99
C SER A 180 -1.07 24.99 -13.33
N SER A 181 -1.04 24.20 -14.40
CA SER A 181 -0.78 24.65 -15.77
C SER A 181 -2.04 25.17 -16.47
N GLY A 182 -3.21 25.03 -15.85
CA GLY A 182 -4.51 25.43 -16.39
C GLY A 182 -5.12 24.39 -17.33
N GLN A 183 -4.53 23.20 -17.43
CA GLN A 183 -5.09 22.09 -18.20
C GLN A 183 -6.15 21.36 -17.39
N ARG A 184 -7.12 20.80 -18.10
CA ARG A 184 -8.21 20.06 -17.47
C ARG A 184 -7.84 18.59 -17.27
N GLU A 185 -7.98 18.13 -16.03
CA GLU A 185 -7.87 16.74 -15.60
C GLU A 185 -9.29 16.21 -15.39
N ASP A 186 -9.76 15.34 -16.28
CA ASP A 186 -11.13 14.82 -16.23
C ASP A 186 -11.33 13.72 -15.19
N PHE A 187 -10.23 13.18 -14.65
CA PHE A 187 -10.21 12.08 -13.69
C PHE A 187 -9.66 12.53 -12.34
N THR A 188 -10.23 11.98 -11.26
CA THR A 188 -9.64 12.08 -9.93
C THR A 188 -8.67 10.93 -9.74
N TYR A 189 -7.39 11.24 -9.60
CA TYR A 189 -6.38 10.25 -9.23
C TYR A 189 -6.45 9.98 -7.73
N GLY A 190 -6.24 8.73 -7.31
CA GLY A 190 -6.09 8.36 -5.91
C GLY A 190 -4.64 8.20 -5.49
N ILE A 191 -4.38 7.26 -4.59
CA ILE A 191 -3.07 7.10 -3.92
C ILE A 191 -2.48 5.73 -4.27
N ASP A 192 -1.27 5.73 -4.85
CA ASP A 192 -0.50 4.51 -5.06
C ASP A 192 0.56 4.35 -3.97
N LEU A 193 0.60 3.16 -3.35
CA LEU A 193 1.56 2.77 -2.34
C LEU A 193 2.53 1.75 -2.95
N ILE A 194 3.67 2.21 -3.47
CA ILE A 194 4.60 1.37 -4.25
C ILE A 194 5.86 1.09 -3.43
N ALA A 195 6.09 -0.18 -3.10
CA ALA A 195 7.31 -0.66 -2.49
C ALA A 195 8.31 -1.17 -3.55
N GLY A 196 9.61 -0.96 -3.29
CA GLY A 196 10.70 -1.53 -4.07
C GLY A 196 10.91 -0.94 -5.48
N GLY A 197 10.21 0.14 -5.84
CA GLY A 197 10.29 0.73 -7.18
C GLY A 197 9.77 -0.20 -8.28
N GLN A 198 8.87 -1.13 -7.93
CA GLN A 198 8.37 -2.16 -8.83
C GLN A 198 6.86 -1.98 -9.03
N ASP A 199 6.46 -1.39 -10.15
CA ASP A 199 5.09 -1.17 -10.60
C ASP A 199 4.68 -2.08 -11.79
N ASN A 200 5.64 -2.79 -12.38
CA ASN A 200 5.41 -3.66 -13.54
C ASN A 200 4.67 -4.96 -13.18
N GLU A 201 3.99 -5.51 -14.19
CA GLU A 201 3.37 -6.83 -14.17
C GLU A 201 4.37 -7.95 -13.78
N ILE A 202 3.91 -8.90 -12.97
CA ILE A 202 4.64 -10.12 -12.66
C ILE A 202 4.13 -11.24 -13.57
N PHE A 203 5.04 -11.94 -14.25
CA PHE A 203 4.69 -13.17 -14.96
C PHE A 203 4.46 -14.32 -13.96
N ALA A 204 3.20 -14.70 -13.77
CA ALA A 204 2.74 -15.74 -12.86
C ALA A 204 1.71 -16.69 -13.53
N PRO A 205 2.17 -17.52 -14.49
CA PRO A 205 1.31 -18.38 -15.31
C PRO A 205 0.58 -19.48 -14.52
N PHE A 206 0.97 -19.72 -13.27
CA PHE A 206 0.32 -20.71 -12.40
C PHE A 206 -0.95 -20.17 -11.73
N ILE A 207 -1.10 -18.84 -11.62
CA ILE A 207 -2.20 -18.20 -10.88
C ILE A 207 -3.38 -17.94 -11.81
N ASP A 208 -3.14 -17.38 -13.00
CA ASP A 208 -4.14 -17.24 -14.07
C ASP A 208 -3.54 -17.70 -15.40
N PRO A 209 -3.84 -18.93 -15.87
CA PRO A 209 -3.35 -19.43 -17.15
C PRO A 209 -3.86 -18.66 -18.37
N LEU A 210 -4.95 -17.89 -18.24
CA LEU A 210 -5.54 -17.09 -19.31
C LEU A 210 -4.96 -15.67 -19.35
N ASN A 211 -4.54 -15.12 -18.21
CA ASN A 211 -3.73 -13.91 -18.09
C ASN A 211 -2.49 -14.18 -17.23
N PRO A 212 -1.40 -14.68 -17.83
CA PRO A 212 -0.21 -15.09 -17.08
C PRO A 212 0.55 -13.90 -16.49
N THR A 213 0.10 -12.67 -16.71
CA THR A 213 0.63 -11.48 -16.07
C THR A 213 -0.34 -10.97 -15.03
N ILE A 214 0.18 -10.72 -13.82
CA ILE A 214 -0.57 -10.16 -12.71
C ILE A 214 -0.09 -8.74 -12.49
N ASP A 215 -1.04 -7.81 -12.44
CA ASP A 215 -0.78 -6.45 -11.97
C ASP A 215 -0.20 -6.53 -10.56
N ARG A 216 1.05 -6.09 -10.45
CA ARG A 216 1.75 -6.07 -9.18
C ARG A 216 1.14 -5.02 -8.25
N LEU A 217 0.68 -3.93 -8.82
CA LEU A 217 -0.03 -2.88 -8.11
C LEU A 217 -1.53 -3.22 -8.07
N GLN A 218 -2.00 -3.70 -6.93
CA GLN A 218 -3.37 -4.18 -6.72
C GLN A 218 -4.20 -3.16 -5.94
N PRO A 219 -5.52 -3.07 -6.17
CA PRO A 219 -6.37 -2.14 -5.44
C PRO A 219 -6.55 -2.57 -3.98
N LEU A 220 -6.60 -1.59 -3.07
CA LEU A 220 -6.83 -1.83 -1.64
C LEU A 220 -8.25 -2.35 -1.38
N VAL A 221 -8.39 -3.32 -0.48
CA VAL A 221 -9.69 -3.87 -0.10
C VAL A 221 -10.48 -2.89 0.79
N LYS A 222 -11.73 -2.61 0.40
CA LYS A 222 -12.72 -1.88 1.19
C LYS A 222 -13.28 -2.81 2.27
N GLY A 223 -12.77 -2.68 3.51
CA GLY A 223 -13.08 -3.58 4.62
C GLY A 223 -14.57 -3.82 4.87
N THR A 224 -15.40 -2.78 4.91
CA THR A 224 -16.86 -2.92 5.11
C THR A 224 -17.52 -3.72 3.99
N ASN A 225 -17.11 -3.49 2.73
CA ASN A 225 -17.64 -4.22 1.59
C ASN A 225 -17.21 -5.69 1.63
N MET A 226 -15.96 -5.97 2.02
CA MET A 226 -15.48 -7.33 2.22
C MET A 226 -16.26 -8.07 3.32
N VAL A 227 -16.50 -7.43 4.48
CA VAL A 227 -17.32 -8.02 5.55
C VAL A 227 -18.73 -8.34 5.06
N ASN A 228 -19.34 -7.45 4.29
CA ASN A 228 -20.66 -7.68 3.73
C ASN A 228 -20.65 -8.83 2.69
N CYS A 229 -19.60 -8.93 1.86
CA CYS A 229 -19.41 -10.04 0.94
C CYS A 229 -19.35 -11.38 1.68
N VAL A 230 -18.54 -11.48 2.72
CA VAL A 230 -18.41 -12.70 3.55
C VAL A 230 -19.72 -13.04 4.24
N LYS A 231 -20.46 -12.06 4.75
CA LYS A 231 -21.80 -12.29 5.34
C LYS A 231 -22.78 -12.84 4.31
N ASP A 232 -22.82 -12.26 3.12
CA ASP A 232 -23.69 -12.75 2.04
C ASP A 232 -23.29 -14.18 1.62
N LEU A 233 -21.99 -14.52 1.62
CA LEU A 233 -21.52 -15.89 1.40
C LEU A 233 -21.96 -16.85 2.51
N ILE A 234 -21.91 -16.44 3.79
CA ILE A 234 -22.39 -17.25 4.91
C ILE A 234 -23.90 -17.52 4.76
N SER A 235 -24.69 -16.49 4.43
CA SER A 235 -26.13 -16.65 4.18
C SER A 235 -26.41 -17.65 3.07
N ILE A 236 -25.57 -17.70 2.03
CA ILE A 236 -25.68 -18.69 0.95
C ILE A 236 -25.47 -20.12 1.47
N VAL A 237 -24.47 -20.32 2.33
CA VAL A 237 -24.21 -21.63 2.95
C VAL A 237 -25.36 -22.05 3.86
N GLU A 238 -25.93 -21.13 4.62
CA GLU A 238 -27.10 -21.39 5.49
C GLU A 238 -28.34 -21.76 4.68
N GLU A 239 -28.68 -20.99 3.64
CA GLU A 239 -29.80 -21.27 2.74
C GLU A 239 -29.64 -22.63 2.03
N LEU A 240 -28.42 -22.97 1.61
CA LEU A 240 -28.10 -24.28 1.05
C LEU A 240 -28.33 -25.39 2.09
N HIS A 241 -27.83 -25.22 3.31
CA HIS A 241 -28.02 -26.17 4.40
C HIS A 241 -29.51 -26.41 4.70
N PHE A 242 -30.32 -25.36 4.81
CA PHE A 242 -31.76 -25.48 5.03
C PHE A 242 -32.47 -26.21 3.89
N THR A 243 -32.09 -25.92 2.64
CA THR A 243 -32.65 -26.60 1.46
C THR A 243 -32.37 -28.11 1.52
N VAL A 244 -31.13 -28.49 1.84
CA VAL A 244 -30.73 -29.91 1.97
C VAL A 244 -31.46 -30.59 3.14
N GLN A 245 -31.55 -29.94 4.31
CA GLN A 245 -32.27 -30.47 5.46
C GLN A 245 -33.76 -30.68 5.18
N HIS A 246 -34.40 -29.72 4.50
CA HIS A 246 -35.82 -29.79 4.15
C HIS A 246 -36.08 -30.96 3.20
N TRP A 247 -35.19 -31.14 2.22
CA TRP A 247 -35.22 -32.29 1.31
C TRP A 247 -35.05 -33.63 2.05
N MET A 248 -34.06 -33.76 2.94
CA MET A 248 -33.87 -34.98 3.75
C MET A 248 -35.12 -35.31 4.59
N SER A 249 -35.75 -34.29 5.18
CA SER A 249 -36.98 -34.45 5.97
C SER A 249 -38.13 -34.99 5.11
N PHE A 250 -38.32 -34.48 3.89
CA PHE A 250 -39.32 -35.00 2.98
C PHE A 250 -39.04 -36.45 2.58
N GLN A 251 -37.79 -36.80 2.29
CA GLN A 251 -37.43 -38.17 1.93
C GLN A 251 -37.70 -39.15 3.08
N VAL A 252 -37.36 -38.79 4.32
CA VAL A 252 -37.66 -39.61 5.50
C VAL A 252 -39.16 -39.78 5.71
N LYS A 253 -39.95 -38.71 5.59
CA LYS A 253 -41.42 -38.78 5.70
C LYS A 253 -42.02 -39.68 4.62
N PHE A 254 -41.57 -39.55 3.39
CA PHE A 254 -42.01 -40.38 2.27
C PHE A 254 -41.67 -41.85 2.52
N ASN A 255 -40.40 -42.16 2.82
CA ASN A 255 -39.95 -43.52 3.12
C ASN A 255 -40.72 -44.13 4.31
N THR A 256 -41.01 -43.35 5.35
CA THR A 256 -41.78 -43.82 6.52
C THR A 256 -43.22 -44.14 6.15
N LYS A 257 -43.88 -43.27 5.37
CA LYS A 257 -45.23 -43.50 4.90
C LYS A 257 -45.31 -44.73 4.01
N LEU A 258 -44.30 -44.95 3.16
CA LEU A 258 -44.20 -46.14 2.33
C LEU A 258 -43.97 -47.40 3.17
N MET A 259 -43.03 -47.39 4.13
CA MET A 259 -42.68 -48.59 4.90
C MET A 259 -43.85 -49.14 5.72
N TYR A 260 -44.70 -48.26 6.24
CA TYR A 260 -45.85 -48.63 7.06
C TYR A 260 -47.18 -48.56 6.33
N HIS A 261 -47.21 -48.38 5.00
CA HIS A 261 -48.49 -48.40 4.30
C HIS A 261 -49.06 -49.82 4.28
N ASN A 262 -50.35 -49.92 4.52
CA ASN A 262 -51.13 -51.13 4.34
C ASN A 262 -52.29 -50.81 3.40
N HIS A 263 -52.89 -51.84 2.83
CA HIS A 263 -54.11 -51.67 2.05
C HIS A 263 -55.29 -52.20 2.88
N ALA A 264 -56.33 -51.38 3.03
CA ALA A 264 -57.60 -51.82 3.57
C ALA A 264 -58.41 -52.47 2.45
N GLY A 265 -58.75 -53.74 2.63
CA GLY A 265 -59.60 -54.50 1.72
C GLY A 265 -60.76 -55.16 2.48
N THR A 266 -61.63 -55.82 1.74
CA THR A 266 -62.71 -56.63 2.29
C THR A 266 -62.66 -58.03 1.71
N ALA A 267 -62.67 -59.03 2.57
CA ALA A 267 -62.88 -60.43 2.18
C ALA A 267 -64.32 -60.79 2.54
N GLY A 268 -65.27 -60.44 1.68
CA GLY A 268 -66.70 -60.48 2.00
C GLY A 268 -67.12 -59.31 2.91
N PRO A 269 -68.00 -59.50 3.91
CA PRO A 269 -68.41 -58.42 4.83
C PRO A 269 -67.35 -58.10 5.90
N ILE A 270 -66.21 -58.78 5.92
CA ILE A 270 -65.18 -58.66 6.95
C ILE A 270 -64.04 -57.76 6.42
N PRO A 271 -63.69 -56.66 7.13
CA PRO A 271 -62.51 -55.86 6.81
C PRO A 271 -61.22 -56.66 7.02
N VAL A 272 -60.31 -56.62 6.05
CA VAL A 272 -58.97 -57.22 6.14
C VAL A 272 -57.92 -56.16 5.83
N VAL A 273 -56.82 -56.15 6.57
CA VAL A 273 -55.66 -55.29 6.32
C VAL A 273 -54.56 -56.16 5.72
N THR A 274 -54.10 -55.83 4.51
CA THR A 274 -53.02 -56.57 3.84
C THR A 274 -51.67 -55.87 4.04
N ALA A 275 -50.59 -56.65 3.93
CA ALA A 275 -49.22 -56.14 3.95
C ALA A 275 -48.96 -55.11 2.82
N PRO A 276 -47.88 -54.30 2.92
CA PRO A 276 -47.50 -53.35 1.88
C PRO A 276 -47.30 -54.02 0.52
N ASP A 277 -47.70 -53.37 -0.57
CA ASP A 277 -47.56 -53.93 -1.91
C ASP A 277 -46.09 -53.87 -2.41
N PRO A 278 -45.49 -55.00 -2.83
CA PRO A 278 -44.09 -55.07 -3.25
C PRO A 278 -43.81 -54.38 -4.60
N ILE A 279 -44.82 -54.20 -5.48
CA ILE A 279 -44.68 -53.45 -6.74
C ILE A 279 -44.70 -51.94 -6.45
N LEU A 280 -45.57 -51.49 -5.54
CA LEU A 280 -45.62 -50.09 -5.10
C LEU A 280 -44.35 -49.70 -4.34
N ALA A 281 -43.75 -50.63 -3.59
CA ALA A 281 -42.45 -50.44 -2.97
C ALA A 281 -41.34 -50.17 -4.02
N ALA A 282 -41.37 -50.87 -5.16
CA ALA A 282 -40.44 -50.63 -6.26
C ALA A 282 -40.71 -49.29 -6.99
N ALA A 283 -41.97 -48.94 -7.26
CA ALA A 283 -42.33 -47.65 -7.86
C ALA A 283 -41.96 -46.46 -6.95
N ALA A 284 -41.99 -46.64 -5.64
CA ALA A 284 -41.56 -45.62 -4.69
C ALA A 284 -40.05 -45.47 -4.62
N LEU A 285 -39.27 -46.53 -4.89
CA LEU A 285 -37.83 -46.40 -5.13
C LEU A 285 -37.56 -45.57 -6.38
N GLU A 286 -38.30 -45.79 -7.46
CA GLU A 286 -38.20 -45.00 -8.70
C GLU A 286 -38.59 -43.53 -8.48
N ALA A 287 -39.68 -43.26 -7.76
CA ALA A 287 -40.09 -41.91 -7.37
C ALA A 287 -39.06 -41.23 -6.45
N SER A 288 -38.42 -41.99 -5.56
CA SER A 288 -37.32 -41.49 -4.73
C SER A 288 -36.10 -41.13 -5.57
N LEU A 289 -35.73 -41.95 -6.55
CA LEU A 289 -34.64 -41.67 -7.49
C LEU A 289 -34.93 -40.42 -8.33
N LYS A 290 -36.18 -40.25 -8.78
CA LYS A 290 -36.61 -39.04 -9.49
C LYS A 290 -36.59 -37.81 -8.59
N THR A 291 -37.01 -37.94 -7.33
CA THR A 291 -36.97 -36.85 -6.33
C THR A 291 -35.53 -36.49 -5.94
N ILE A 292 -34.60 -37.45 -5.94
CA ILE A 292 -33.16 -37.20 -5.81
C ILE A 292 -32.67 -36.39 -7.02
N GLN A 293 -33.02 -36.83 -8.24
CA GLN A 293 -32.57 -36.18 -9.47
C GLN A 293 -33.10 -34.74 -9.60
N ASP A 294 -34.39 -34.52 -9.34
CA ASP A 294 -35.03 -33.20 -9.40
C ASP A 294 -34.55 -32.29 -8.25
N GLY A 295 -34.32 -32.85 -7.06
CA GLY A 295 -33.77 -32.12 -5.91
C GLY A 295 -32.34 -31.60 -6.16
N ILE A 296 -31.49 -32.40 -6.81
CA ILE A 296 -30.13 -31.99 -7.19
C ILE A 296 -30.16 -30.84 -8.20
N VAL A 297 -31.04 -30.90 -9.20
CA VAL A 297 -31.17 -29.83 -10.21
C VAL A 297 -31.62 -28.52 -9.56
N GLN A 298 -32.59 -28.57 -8.63
CA GLN A 298 -33.07 -27.38 -7.94
C GLN A 298 -32.00 -26.76 -7.03
N VAL A 299 -31.25 -27.59 -6.28
CA VAL A 299 -30.12 -27.13 -5.45
C VAL A 299 -29.04 -26.47 -6.31
N ASN A 300 -28.66 -27.09 -7.44
CA ASN A 300 -27.65 -26.55 -8.34
C ASN A 300 -28.09 -25.22 -8.98
N SER A 301 -29.35 -25.10 -9.39
CA SER A 301 -29.89 -23.85 -9.96
C SER A 301 -29.89 -22.72 -8.93
N ASN A 302 -30.37 -22.99 -7.71
CA ASN A 302 -30.39 -22.01 -6.62
C ASN A 302 -28.98 -21.55 -6.25
N LEU A 303 -28.04 -22.48 -6.07
CA LEU A 303 -26.66 -22.17 -5.73
C LEU A 303 -25.98 -21.32 -6.81
N SER A 304 -26.15 -21.67 -8.10
CA SER A 304 -25.61 -20.88 -9.22
C SER A 304 -26.13 -19.44 -9.21
N ASN A 305 -27.44 -19.24 -8.98
CA ASN A 305 -28.02 -17.90 -8.94
C ASN A 305 -27.51 -17.08 -7.75
N MET A 306 -27.32 -17.73 -6.61
CA MET A 306 -26.82 -17.11 -5.38
C MET A 306 -25.35 -16.70 -5.49
N ILE A 307 -24.50 -17.54 -6.10
CA ILE A 307 -23.08 -17.22 -6.37
C ILE A 307 -22.98 -16.03 -7.32
N LYS A 308 -23.69 -16.07 -8.46
CA LYS A 308 -23.70 -14.96 -9.43
C LYS A 308 -24.15 -13.64 -8.81
N ARG A 309 -25.07 -13.68 -7.85
CA ARG A 309 -25.50 -12.49 -7.10
C ARG A 309 -24.35 -11.87 -6.29
N VAL A 310 -23.53 -12.69 -5.63
CA VAL A 310 -22.36 -12.21 -4.88
C VAL A 310 -21.30 -11.70 -5.83
N GLU A 311 -20.99 -12.43 -6.90
CA GLU A 311 -20.01 -12.02 -7.92
C GLU A 311 -20.36 -10.65 -8.51
N ASN A 312 -21.60 -10.49 -8.97
CA ASN A 312 -22.07 -9.26 -9.60
C ASN A 312 -22.22 -8.09 -8.62
N LYS A 313 -22.30 -8.35 -7.31
CA LYS A 313 -22.48 -7.31 -6.29
C LYS A 313 -21.15 -6.85 -5.69
N TYR A 314 -20.19 -7.77 -5.53
CA TYR A 314 -18.97 -7.54 -4.77
C TYR A 314 -17.70 -7.65 -5.60
N LEU A 315 -17.67 -8.50 -6.64
CA LEU A 315 -16.43 -8.88 -7.34
C LEU A 315 -16.31 -8.26 -8.74
N ALA A 316 -17.41 -7.84 -9.36
CA ALA A 316 -17.35 -7.19 -10.67
C ALA A 316 -16.91 -5.71 -10.55
N PRO A 317 -15.89 -5.26 -11.31
CA PRO A 317 -15.53 -3.84 -11.40
C PRO A 317 -16.74 -3.00 -11.86
N GLY A 318 -17.09 -1.96 -11.11
CA GLY A 318 -18.29 -1.14 -11.37
C GLY A 318 -19.60 -1.67 -10.75
N ALA A 319 -19.54 -2.77 -10.00
CA ALA A 319 -20.67 -3.33 -9.26
C ALA A 319 -21.10 -2.46 -8.07
N SER A 320 -21.83 -1.37 -8.33
CA SER A 320 -22.46 -0.54 -7.29
C SER A 320 -21.49 -0.06 -6.17
N GLY A 321 -21.99 0.59 -5.13
CA GLY A 321 -21.15 1.01 -3.97
C GLY A 321 -20.56 -0.15 -3.15
N HIS A 322 -20.78 -1.40 -3.57
CA HIS A 322 -20.44 -2.62 -2.84
C HIS A 322 -19.21 -3.35 -3.37
N TYR A 323 -18.61 -2.90 -4.47
CA TYR A 323 -17.37 -3.48 -4.98
C TYR A 323 -16.29 -3.55 -3.88
N ILE A 324 -15.63 -4.71 -3.73
CA ILE A 324 -14.73 -4.96 -2.59
C ILE A 324 -13.39 -4.24 -2.72
N CYS A 325 -12.98 -3.84 -3.92
CA CYS A 325 -11.72 -3.16 -4.13
C CYS A 325 -11.90 -1.64 -4.29
N SER A 326 -10.84 -0.90 -3.96
CA SER A 326 -10.77 0.54 -4.14
C SER A 326 -10.56 0.88 -5.61
N ASP A 327 -11.33 1.83 -6.14
CA ASP A 327 -11.18 2.32 -7.52
C ASP A 327 -10.04 3.36 -7.63
N HIS A 328 -9.57 3.86 -6.48
CA HIS A 328 -8.66 4.99 -6.42
C HIS A 328 -7.30 4.65 -5.81
N ASN A 329 -7.23 3.70 -4.87
CA ASN A 329 -6.03 3.47 -4.07
C ASN A 329 -5.48 2.06 -4.26
N ASN A 330 -4.19 1.96 -4.56
CA ASN A 330 -3.53 0.70 -4.87
C ASN A 330 -2.26 0.48 -4.01
N THR A 331 -1.84 -0.76 -3.86
CA THR A 331 -0.62 -1.21 -3.19
C THR A 331 -0.03 -2.44 -3.88
N ASN A 332 1.28 -2.64 -3.77
CA ASN A 332 1.95 -3.89 -4.18
C ASN A 332 2.44 -4.74 -3.00
#